data_AF-A0A523A9X8-F1
#
_entry.id   AF-A0A523A9X8-F1
#
_cell.length_a   1.000
_cell.length_b   1.000
_cell.length_c   1.000
_cell.angle_alpha   90.00
_cell.angle_beta   90.00
_cell.angle_gamma   90.00
#
_symmetry.space_group_name_H-M   'P 1'
#
loop_
_entity.id
_entity.type
_entity.pdbx_description
1 polymer ?
#
loop_
_entity_poly.entity_id
_entity_poly.type
_entity_poly.pdbx_seq_one_letter_code
_entity_poly.pdbx_strand_id
1 'polypeptide(L)'
;REITPADLGEAELVEERKVGDEKMVFIEGCKNPKAVTILVRGGTEHVVEEIARGIEDAIRVVACAIEDGKVVAGAGAPEMELSLRLKQWAPSVGGREQLAIEAFASALEVIPRTLAENAGIDPIDVIVNLKSAHEKGQKYAGVDVDTGKVVDMKKRGVIEPLRVKTQAIQSATEVAVMILRVDDVIAAKGLEKEKEKGKEKGGEPEMPEF
;
A
#
# COMPACT_ATOMS: atom_id res chain seq x y z
N ARG A 1 -21.48 1.71 -39.81
CA ARG A 1 -20.08 1.35 -40.19
C ARG A 1 -20.13 -0.14 -40.52
N GLU A 2 -19.70 -0.56 -41.71
CA GLU A 2 -19.66 -1.98 -42.07
C GLU A 2 -18.47 -2.67 -41.39
N ILE A 3 -18.65 -3.94 -41.01
CA ILE A 3 -17.61 -4.78 -40.40
C ILE A 3 -16.71 -5.30 -41.52
N THR A 4 -15.40 -5.16 -41.34
CA THR A 4 -14.35 -5.64 -42.24
C THR A 4 -13.60 -6.82 -41.61
N PRO A 5 -12.86 -7.63 -42.39
CA PRO A 5 -12.03 -8.69 -41.84
C PRO A 5 -10.96 -8.21 -40.84
N ALA A 6 -10.56 -6.93 -40.91
CA ALA A 6 -9.63 -6.33 -39.96
C ALA A 6 -10.25 -6.09 -38.58
N ASP A 7 -11.58 -6.12 -38.47
CA ASP A 7 -12.31 -6.00 -37.19
C ASP A 7 -12.45 -7.35 -36.46
N LEU A 8 -12.01 -8.47 -37.08
CA LEU A 8 -12.09 -9.82 -36.50
C LEU A 8 -10.78 -10.20 -35.77
N GLY A 9 -10.92 -10.99 -34.71
CA GLY A 9 -9.79 -11.55 -33.94
C GLY A 9 -9.57 -13.04 -34.20
N GLU A 10 -8.41 -13.54 -33.77
CA GLU A 10 -7.97 -14.93 -33.93
C GLU A 10 -7.68 -15.54 -32.55
N ALA A 11 -8.09 -16.79 -32.32
CA ALA A 11 -7.76 -17.58 -31.15
C ALA A 11 -7.52 -19.04 -31.53
N GLU A 12 -6.61 -19.72 -30.84
CA GLU A 12 -6.35 -21.15 -31.08
C GLU A 12 -7.48 -22.03 -30.57
N LEU A 13 -8.12 -21.63 -29.45
CA LEU A 13 -9.16 -22.41 -28.80
C LEU A 13 -10.29 -21.50 -28.33
N VAL A 14 -11.52 -21.89 -28.66
CA VAL A 14 -12.75 -21.31 -28.12
C VAL A 14 -13.65 -22.46 -27.69
N GLU A 15 -13.83 -22.62 -26.38
CA GLU A 15 -14.71 -23.68 -25.86
C GLU A 15 -15.48 -23.28 -24.60
N GLU A 16 -16.65 -23.88 -24.41
CA GLU A 16 -17.41 -23.78 -23.16
C GLU A 16 -16.93 -24.85 -22.18
N ARG A 17 -16.44 -24.43 -21.01
CA ARG A 17 -16.08 -25.34 -19.90
C ARG A 17 -17.00 -25.06 -18.71
N LYS A 18 -17.40 -26.11 -18.00
CA LYS A 18 -18.07 -25.98 -16.70
C LYS A 18 -17.02 -25.77 -15.61
N VAL A 19 -17.11 -24.67 -14.87
CA VAL A 19 -16.27 -24.41 -13.69
C VAL A 19 -17.18 -24.28 -12.48
N GLY A 20 -17.09 -25.26 -11.56
CA GLY A 20 -18.06 -25.37 -10.47
C GLY A 20 -19.45 -25.65 -11.04
N ASP A 21 -20.41 -24.76 -10.73
CA ASP A 21 -21.78 -24.84 -11.24
C ASP A 21 -22.09 -23.92 -12.41
N GLU A 22 -21.12 -23.13 -12.85
CA GLU A 22 -21.27 -22.18 -13.94
C GLU A 22 -20.62 -22.70 -15.23
N LYS A 23 -21.20 -22.28 -16.36
CA LYS A 23 -20.62 -22.50 -17.69
C LYS A 23 -19.94 -21.22 -18.13
N MET A 24 -18.67 -21.32 -18.50
CA MET A 24 -17.85 -20.19 -18.94
C MET A 24 -17.24 -20.50 -20.29
N VAL A 25 -17.13 -19.48 -21.15
CA VAL A 25 -16.45 -19.59 -22.44
C VAL A 25 -14.99 -19.18 -22.27
N PHE A 26 -14.08 -20.10 -22.60
CA PHE A 26 -12.64 -19.88 -22.59
C PHE A 26 -12.17 -19.58 -24.01
N ILE A 27 -11.50 -18.45 -24.17
CA ILE A 27 -10.84 -18.04 -25.41
C ILE A 27 -9.33 -18.04 -25.13
N GLU A 28 -8.61 -19.03 -25.64
CA GLU A 28 -7.20 -19.30 -25.32
C GLU A 28 -6.33 -19.31 -26.59
N GLY A 29 -5.03 -19.08 -26.41
CA GLY A 29 -4.06 -19.04 -27.51
C GLY A 29 -4.20 -17.84 -28.45
N CYS A 30 -4.70 -16.70 -27.96
CA CYS A 30 -4.73 -15.48 -28.76
C CYS A 30 -3.31 -14.97 -29.07
N LYS A 31 -3.08 -14.49 -30.30
CA LYS A 31 -1.80 -13.92 -30.70
C LYS A 31 -1.59 -12.54 -30.08
N ASN A 32 -0.57 -12.39 -29.22
CA ASN A 32 -0.22 -11.12 -28.54
C ASN A 32 -1.43 -10.45 -27.83
N PRO A 33 -2.06 -11.14 -26.86
CA PRO A 33 -3.28 -10.64 -26.24
C PRO A 33 -3.00 -9.35 -25.47
N LYS A 34 -3.82 -8.32 -25.69
CA LYS A 34 -3.76 -7.05 -24.95
C LYS A 34 -4.57 -7.06 -23.65
N ALA A 35 -5.40 -8.08 -23.47
CA ALA A 35 -6.15 -8.35 -22.26
C ALA A 35 -6.04 -9.84 -21.95
N VAL A 36 -5.84 -10.16 -20.68
CA VAL A 36 -5.78 -11.54 -20.17
C VAL A 36 -6.66 -11.63 -18.92
N THR A 37 -7.25 -12.79 -18.70
CA THR A 37 -8.10 -13.06 -17.54
C THR A 37 -7.44 -14.07 -16.63
N ILE A 38 -7.36 -13.76 -15.33
CA ILE A 38 -6.90 -14.69 -14.31
C ILE A 38 -8.13 -15.17 -13.54
N LEU A 39 -8.42 -16.47 -13.62
CA LEU A 39 -9.54 -17.07 -12.90
C LEU A 39 -9.07 -17.55 -11.52
N VAL A 40 -9.49 -16.84 -10.47
CA VAL A 40 -9.18 -17.18 -9.08
C VAL A 40 -10.26 -18.11 -8.52
N ARG A 41 -9.85 -19.16 -7.81
CA ARG A 41 -10.75 -20.11 -7.13
C ARG A 41 -10.27 -20.35 -5.71
N GLY A 42 -11.21 -20.55 -4.79
CA GLY A 42 -10.93 -20.72 -3.36
C GLY A 42 -12.08 -21.45 -2.66
N GLY A 43 -11.83 -21.92 -1.43
CA GLY A 43 -12.81 -22.68 -0.66
C GLY A 43 -13.92 -21.83 -0.05
N THR A 44 -13.70 -20.52 0.11
CA THR A 44 -14.68 -19.54 0.59
C THR A 44 -14.53 -18.25 -0.20
N GLU A 45 -15.59 -17.44 -0.24
CA GLU A 45 -15.59 -16.13 -0.92
C GLU A 45 -14.48 -15.22 -0.39
N HIS A 46 -14.33 -15.11 0.94
CA HIS A 46 -13.29 -14.30 1.56
C HIS A 46 -11.86 -14.71 1.14
N VAL A 47 -11.60 -16.01 0.94
CA VAL A 47 -10.29 -16.47 0.46
C VAL A 47 -10.08 -16.07 -1.01
N VAL A 48 -11.12 -16.16 -1.84
CA VAL A 48 -11.04 -15.72 -3.24
C VAL A 48 -10.76 -14.22 -3.33
N GLU A 49 -11.45 -13.42 -2.53
CA GLU A 49 -11.25 -11.96 -2.48
C GLU A 49 -9.83 -11.59 -2.07
N GLU A 50 -9.28 -12.26 -1.06
CA GLU A 50 -7.91 -12.01 -0.59
C GLU A 50 -6.85 -12.41 -1.63
N ILE A 51 -7.02 -13.56 -2.28
CA ILE A 51 -6.11 -13.99 -3.36
C ILE A 51 -6.21 -13.02 -4.55
N ALA A 52 -7.42 -12.62 -4.93
CA ALA A 52 -7.62 -11.67 -6.02
C ALA A 52 -6.93 -10.33 -5.73
N ARG A 53 -7.09 -9.82 -4.50
CA ARG A 53 -6.39 -8.61 -4.03
C ARG A 53 -4.87 -8.77 -4.09
N GLY A 54 -4.34 -9.88 -3.59
CA GLY A 54 -2.90 -10.15 -3.62
C GLY A 54 -2.32 -10.23 -5.04
N ILE A 55 -3.06 -10.82 -5.98
CA ILE A 55 -2.68 -10.86 -7.40
C ILE A 55 -2.69 -9.46 -8.00
N GLU A 56 -3.71 -8.66 -7.70
CA GLU A 56 -3.80 -7.29 -8.18
C GLU A 56 -2.63 -6.43 -7.68
N ASP A 57 -2.30 -6.52 -6.39
CA ASP A 57 -1.15 -5.83 -5.79
C ASP A 57 0.16 -6.27 -6.45
N ALA A 58 0.35 -7.58 -6.66
CA ALA A 58 1.55 -8.11 -7.32
C ALA A 58 1.70 -7.60 -8.75
N ILE A 59 0.63 -7.63 -9.55
CA ILE A 59 0.63 -7.12 -10.93
C ILE A 59 0.98 -5.63 -10.95
N ARG A 60 0.38 -4.83 -10.05
CA ARG A 60 0.64 -3.40 -9.95
C ARG A 60 2.10 -3.11 -9.59
N VAL A 61 2.66 -3.83 -8.61
CA VAL A 61 4.08 -3.68 -8.21
C VAL A 61 5.03 -4.04 -9.34
N VAL A 62 4.77 -5.13 -10.06
CA VAL A 62 5.56 -5.53 -11.23
C VAL A 62 5.47 -4.50 -12.36
N ALA A 63 4.26 -3.99 -12.64
CA ALA A 63 4.07 -2.92 -13.61
C ALA A 63 4.90 -1.67 -13.23
N CYS A 64 4.86 -1.25 -11.96
CA CYS A 64 5.67 -0.13 -11.49
C CYS A 64 7.17 -0.36 -11.70
N ALA A 65 7.67 -1.55 -11.38
CA ALA A 65 9.08 -1.89 -11.56
C ALA A 65 9.50 -1.85 -13.04
N ILE A 66 8.66 -2.35 -13.95
CA ILE A 66 8.92 -2.37 -15.40
C ILE A 66 8.87 -0.96 -15.98
N GLU A 67 7.86 -0.17 -15.62
CA GLU A 67 7.68 1.21 -16.11
C GLU A 67 8.83 2.13 -15.70
N ASP A 68 9.24 2.08 -14.43
CA ASP A 68 10.27 2.99 -13.91
C ASP A 68 11.71 2.50 -14.16
N GLY A 69 11.88 1.18 -14.33
CA GLY A 69 13.19 0.53 -14.50
C GLY A 69 14.13 0.67 -13.29
N LYS A 70 13.61 1.06 -12.12
CA LYS A 70 14.39 1.33 -10.90
C LYS A 70 13.82 0.57 -9.70
N VAL A 71 14.68 -0.19 -9.04
CA VAL A 71 14.36 -0.98 -7.85
C VAL A 71 15.39 -0.75 -6.75
N VAL A 72 14.98 -1.00 -5.51
CA VAL A 72 15.83 -1.00 -4.32
C VAL A 72 15.76 -2.35 -3.61
N ALA A 73 16.75 -2.66 -2.78
CA ALA A 73 16.69 -3.83 -1.90
C ALA A 73 15.63 -3.57 -0.82
N GLY A 74 14.74 -4.53 -0.55
CA GLY A 74 13.63 -4.33 0.38
C GLY A 74 13.97 -4.59 1.85
N ALA A 75 12.97 -5.03 2.61
CA ALA A 75 13.09 -5.49 4.00
C ALA A 75 13.79 -4.51 4.97
N GLY A 76 13.47 -3.22 4.84
CA GLY A 76 13.98 -2.16 5.73
C GLY A 76 15.37 -1.62 5.37
N ALA A 77 16.04 -2.16 4.34
CA ALA A 77 17.36 -1.69 3.92
C ALA A 77 17.37 -0.21 3.47
N PRO A 78 16.41 0.27 2.64
CA PRO A 78 16.39 1.65 2.19
C PRO A 78 16.15 2.62 3.36
N GLU A 79 15.24 2.28 4.26
CA GLU A 79 14.90 3.10 5.43
C GLU A 79 16.09 3.20 6.40
N MET A 80 16.83 2.11 6.60
CA MET A 80 18.05 2.12 7.40
C MET A 80 19.18 2.94 6.75
N GLU A 81 19.41 2.79 5.45
CA GLU A 81 20.41 3.57 4.72
C GLU A 81 20.08 5.07 4.76
N LEU A 82 18.81 5.43 4.59
CA LEU A 82 18.35 6.82 4.70
C LEU A 82 18.55 7.37 6.12
N SER A 83 18.19 6.59 7.15
CA SER A 83 18.42 6.96 8.54
C SER A 83 19.89 7.29 8.80
N LEU A 84 20.81 6.42 8.38
CA LEU A 84 22.24 6.63 8.54
C LEU A 84 22.72 7.91 7.85
N ARG A 85 22.35 8.11 6.59
CA ARG A 85 22.78 9.29 5.81
C ARG A 85 22.22 10.60 6.36
N LEU A 86 20.96 10.60 6.80
CA LEU A 86 20.36 11.77 7.43
C LEU A 86 21.07 12.14 8.72
N LYS A 87 21.42 11.16 9.57
CA LYS A 87 22.19 11.40 10.80
C LYS A 87 23.61 11.90 10.51
N GLN A 88 24.25 11.44 9.44
CA GLN A 88 25.56 11.95 9.01
C GLN A 88 25.47 13.38 8.47
N TRP A 89 24.36 13.73 7.83
CA TRP A 89 24.14 15.06 7.27
C TRP A 89 23.70 16.09 8.31
N ALA A 90 22.93 15.68 9.33
CA ALA A 90 22.32 16.58 10.32
C ALA A 90 23.32 17.57 11.00
N PRO A 91 24.55 17.16 11.40
CA PRO A 91 25.52 18.08 12.00
C PRO A 91 25.98 19.22 11.06
N SER A 92 25.88 19.03 9.75
CA SER A 92 26.21 20.10 8.77
C SER A 92 25.18 21.23 8.73
N VAL A 93 23.97 20.97 9.22
CA VAL A 93 22.88 21.95 9.32
C VAL A 93 22.95 22.71 10.65
N GLY A 94 23.14 21.98 11.76
CA GLY A 94 23.22 22.54 13.10
C GLY A 94 21.89 23.07 13.66
N GLY A 95 21.92 23.66 14.85
CA GLY A 95 20.77 24.34 15.43
C GLY A 95 19.61 23.42 15.83
N ARG A 96 18.38 23.92 15.71
CA ARG A 96 17.16 23.17 16.04
C ARG A 96 16.78 22.21 14.92
N GLU A 97 17.13 22.57 13.70
CA GLU A 97 16.90 21.82 12.48
C GLU A 97 17.66 20.49 12.50
N GLN A 98 18.88 20.47 13.03
CA GLN A 98 19.63 19.22 13.28
C GLN A 98 18.81 18.22 14.09
N LEU A 99 18.20 18.65 15.20
CA LEU A 99 17.40 17.77 16.07
C LEU A 99 16.19 17.20 15.34
N ALA A 100 15.55 18.00 14.48
CA ALA A 100 14.43 17.55 13.66
C ALA A 100 14.86 16.50 12.61
N ILE A 101 16.02 16.70 11.97
CA ILE A 101 16.58 15.75 11.00
C ILE A 101 16.92 14.42 11.69
N GLU A 102 17.56 14.46 12.85
CA GLU A 102 17.90 13.28 13.64
C GLU A 102 16.65 12.51 14.12
N ALA A 103 15.60 13.24 14.51
CA ALA A 103 14.31 12.65 14.86
C ALA A 103 13.64 11.97 13.66
N PHE A 104 13.61 12.63 12.50
CA PHE A 104 13.08 12.04 11.26
C PHE A 104 13.87 10.80 10.85
N ALA A 105 15.20 10.85 10.92
CA ALA A 105 16.05 9.70 10.64
C ALA A 105 15.74 8.52 11.57
N SER A 106 15.52 8.78 12.86
CA SER A 106 15.17 7.75 13.84
C SER A 106 13.76 7.19 13.59
N ALA A 107 12.83 8.01 13.11
CA ALA A 107 11.48 7.56 12.75
C ALA A 107 11.49 6.54 11.59
N LEU A 108 12.41 6.66 10.62
CA LEU A 108 12.54 5.68 9.54
C LEU A 108 12.89 4.27 10.04
N GLU A 109 13.57 4.16 11.19
CA GLU A 109 13.92 2.88 11.80
C GLU A 109 12.69 2.10 12.30
N VAL A 110 11.51 2.72 12.37
CA VAL A 110 10.26 2.03 12.76
C VAL A 110 9.92 0.90 11.80
N ILE A 111 10.23 1.05 10.50
CA ILE A 111 9.89 0.05 9.47
C ILE A 111 10.63 -1.28 9.71
N PRO A 112 11.98 -1.32 9.76
CA PRO A 112 12.67 -2.57 10.08
C PRO A 112 12.40 -3.08 11.50
N ARG A 113 12.12 -2.18 12.47
CA ARG A 113 11.76 -2.57 13.84
C ARG A 113 10.44 -3.33 13.86
N THR A 114 9.39 -2.76 13.27
CA THR A 114 8.07 -3.39 13.21
C THR A 114 8.09 -4.67 12.39
N LEU A 115 8.92 -4.76 11.35
CA LEU A 115 9.13 -6.00 10.61
C LEU A 115 9.71 -7.11 11.51
N ALA A 116 10.71 -6.78 12.34
CA ALA A 116 11.28 -7.72 13.30
C ALA A 116 10.26 -8.13 14.37
N GLU A 117 9.51 -7.18 14.93
CA GLU A 117 8.46 -7.43 15.92
C GLU A 117 7.41 -8.40 15.39
N ASN A 118 6.89 -8.15 14.19
CA ASN A 118 5.86 -8.99 13.56
C ASN A 118 6.38 -10.40 13.22
N ALA A 119 7.69 -10.53 12.98
CA ALA A 119 8.35 -11.82 12.73
C ALA A 119 8.76 -12.54 14.03
N GLY A 120 8.54 -11.94 15.21
CA GLY A 120 8.96 -12.50 16.50
C GLY A 120 10.48 -12.49 16.73
N ILE A 121 11.21 -11.64 16.01
CA ILE A 121 12.66 -11.45 16.14
C ILE A 121 12.91 -10.31 17.13
N ASP A 122 14.00 -10.37 17.90
CA ASP A 122 14.38 -9.26 18.79
C ASP A 122 14.63 -7.96 17.98
N PRO A 123 13.79 -6.93 18.13
CA PRO A 123 13.89 -5.71 17.33
C PRO A 123 15.12 -4.88 17.68
N ILE A 124 15.63 -4.99 18.91
CA ILE A 124 16.83 -4.26 19.33
C ILE A 124 18.04 -4.85 18.60
N ASP A 125 18.20 -6.18 18.65
CA ASP A 125 19.31 -6.87 17.98
C ASP A 125 19.29 -6.62 16.47
N VAL A 126 18.12 -6.67 15.83
CA VAL A 126 17.97 -6.40 14.40
C VAL A 126 18.43 -4.97 14.06
N ILE A 127 17.99 -3.97 14.82
CA ILE A 127 18.33 -2.57 14.54
C ILE A 127 19.81 -2.31 14.76
N VAL A 128 20.42 -2.89 15.81
CA VAL A 128 21.87 -2.78 16.07
C VAL A 128 22.66 -3.42 14.93
N ASN A 129 22.29 -4.62 14.51
CA ASN A 129 22.97 -5.34 13.44
C ASN A 129 22.83 -4.63 12.08
N LEU A 130 21.64 -4.13 11.76
CA LEU A 130 21.39 -3.34 10.56
C LEU A 130 22.25 -2.07 10.53
N LYS A 131 22.28 -1.30 11.62
CA LYS A 131 23.13 -0.10 11.72
C LYS A 131 24.59 -0.44 11.48
N SER A 132 25.10 -1.46 12.16
CA SER A 132 26.50 -1.89 11.99
C SER A 132 26.81 -2.29 10.55
N ALA A 133 25.89 -2.99 9.87
CA ALA A 133 26.05 -3.39 8.48
C ALA A 133 26.09 -2.18 7.52
N HIS A 134 25.16 -1.24 7.68
CA HIS A 134 25.08 -0.04 6.85
C HIS A 134 26.26 0.92 7.09
N GLU A 135 26.73 1.07 8.33
CA GLU A 135 27.96 1.83 8.66
C GLU A 135 29.20 1.23 7.98
N LYS A 136 29.24 -0.09 7.80
CA LYS A 136 30.28 -0.81 7.03
C LYS A 136 30.07 -0.72 5.51
N GLY A 137 29.11 0.07 5.03
CA GLY A 137 28.83 0.28 3.61
C GLY A 137 27.95 -0.80 2.96
N GLN A 138 27.34 -1.71 3.74
CA GLN A 138 26.47 -2.76 3.22
C GLN A 138 25.04 -2.22 2.97
N LYS A 139 24.88 -1.39 1.94
CA LYS A 139 23.64 -0.65 1.65
C LYS A 139 22.39 -1.49 1.35
N TYR A 140 22.57 -2.79 1.11
CA TYR A 140 21.49 -3.73 0.80
C TYR A 140 21.19 -4.69 1.96
N ALA A 141 21.79 -4.45 3.13
CA ALA A 141 21.51 -5.24 4.32
C ALA A 141 20.08 -4.98 4.78
N GLY A 142 19.27 -6.03 4.87
CA GLY A 142 17.88 -5.96 5.35
C GLY A 142 17.57 -7.12 6.28
N VAL A 143 16.36 -7.12 6.84
CA VAL A 143 15.90 -8.16 7.76
C VAL A 143 15.38 -9.37 6.99
N ASP A 144 16.07 -10.50 7.07
CA ASP A 144 15.52 -11.77 6.59
C ASP A 144 14.61 -12.35 7.67
N VAL A 145 13.31 -12.29 7.44
CA VAL A 145 12.29 -12.75 8.40
C VAL A 145 12.24 -14.27 8.55
N ASP A 146 12.74 -15.03 7.57
CA ASP A 146 12.78 -16.50 7.64
C ASP A 146 13.90 -16.96 8.60
N THR A 147 15.05 -16.28 8.54
CA THR A 147 16.25 -16.66 9.30
C THR A 147 16.48 -15.83 10.56
N GLY A 148 15.78 -14.70 10.69
CA GLY A 148 15.96 -13.73 11.76
C GLY A 148 17.26 -12.92 11.67
N LYS A 149 17.95 -12.96 10.53
CA LYS A 149 19.30 -12.39 10.37
C LYS A 149 19.31 -11.19 9.42
N VAL A 150 20.32 -10.35 9.60
CA VAL A 150 20.62 -9.29 8.64
C VAL A 150 21.46 -9.86 7.50
N VAL A 151 20.94 -9.79 6.28
CA VAL A 151 21.61 -10.30 5.07
C VAL A 151 21.41 -9.36 3.89
N ASP A 152 22.18 -9.57 2.81
CA ASP A 152 22.04 -8.82 1.57
C ASP A 152 20.73 -9.19 0.84
N MET A 153 19.74 -8.32 0.95
CA MET A 153 18.40 -8.53 0.38
C MET A 153 18.40 -8.55 -1.15
N LYS A 154 19.34 -7.84 -1.77
CA LYS A 154 19.47 -7.86 -3.23
C LYS A 154 19.91 -9.24 -3.71
N LYS A 155 20.86 -9.87 -3.01
CA LYS A 155 21.28 -11.25 -3.30
C LYS A 155 20.20 -12.28 -2.96
N ARG A 156 19.37 -12.00 -1.95
CA ARG A 156 18.21 -12.83 -1.58
C ARG A 156 17.06 -12.73 -2.58
N GLY A 157 17.07 -11.72 -3.46
CA GLY A 157 16.02 -11.47 -4.45
C GLY A 157 14.84 -10.65 -3.92
N VAL A 158 14.97 -10.06 -2.73
CA VAL A 158 13.94 -9.20 -2.13
C VAL A 158 14.15 -7.77 -2.61
N ILE A 159 13.37 -7.38 -3.62
CA ILE A 159 13.44 -6.07 -4.27
C ILE A 159 12.07 -5.39 -4.27
N GLU A 160 12.08 -4.06 -4.22
CA GLU A 160 10.88 -3.23 -4.26
C GLU A 160 11.07 -2.11 -5.29
N PRO A 161 10.00 -1.66 -5.99
CA PRO A 161 10.10 -0.52 -6.90
C PRO A 161 10.47 0.75 -6.13
N LEU A 162 11.41 1.53 -6.68
CA LEU A 162 11.84 2.78 -6.05
C LEU A 162 10.66 3.74 -5.82
N ARG A 163 9.75 3.83 -6.79
CA ARG A 163 8.57 4.71 -6.76
C ARG A 163 7.69 4.47 -5.55
N VAL A 164 7.51 3.22 -5.13
CA VAL A 164 6.70 2.87 -3.95
C VAL A 164 7.34 3.46 -2.69
N LYS A 165 8.66 3.30 -2.52
CA LYS A 165 9.39 3.85 -1.37
C LYS A 165 9.39 5.37 -1.33
N THR A 166 9.64 6.01 -2.47
CA THR A 166 9.62 7.47 -2.57
C THR A 166 8.24 8.02 -2.23
N GLN A 167 7.18 7.44 -2.79
CA GLN A 167 5.81 7.86 -2.53
C GLN A 167 5.44 7.66 -1.05
N ALA A 168 5.80 6.52 -0.45
CA ALA A 168 5.50 6.23 0.95
C ALA A 168 6.12 7.27 1.89
N ILE A 169 7.41 7.59 1.72
CA ILE A 169 8.11 8.58 2.53
C ILE A 169 7.52 9.98 2.31
N GLN A 170 7.25 10.34 1.05
CA GLN A 170 6.68 11.64 0.71
C GLN A 170 5.29 11.82 1.36
N SER A 171 4.38 10.87 1.15
CA SER A 171 3.03 10.92 1.71
C SER A 171 3.03 10.91 3.24
N ALA A 172 3.88 10.10 3.88
CA ALA A 172 4.03 10.11 5.34
C ALA A 172 4.53 11.47 5.85
N THR A 173 5.47 12.09 5.13
CA THR A 173 6.00 13.42 5.48
C THR A 173 4.92 14.51 5.33
N GLU A 174 4.14 14.49 4.25
CA GLU A 174 3.04 15.44 4.01
C GLU A 174 2.00 15.37 5.13
N VAL A 175 1.62 14.16 5.55
CA VAL A 175 0.69 13.95 6.67
C VAL A 175 1.29 14.44 8.00
N ALA A 176 2.56 14.11 8.29
CA ALA A 176 3.22 14.59 9.49
C ALA A 176 3.26 16.12 9.57
N VAL A 177 3.61 16.79 8.46
CA VAL A 177 3.61 18.25 8.36
C VAL A 177 2.19 18.83 8.47
N MET A 178 1.17 18.14 7.94
CA MET A 178 -0.22 18.56 8.12
C MET A 178 -0.61 18.55 9.60
N ILE A 179 -0.35 17.46 10.31
CA ILE A 179 -0.69 17.31 11.72
C ILE A 179 0.09 18.29 12.60
N LEU A 180 1.40 18.43 12.38
CA LEU A 180 2.25 19.32 13.17
C LEU A 180 1.89 20.81 13.03
N ARG A 181 1.20 21.18 11.93
CA ARG A 181 0.72 22.56 11.72
C ARG A 181 -0.62 22.85 12.38
N VAL A 182 -1.33 21.83 12.87
CA VAL A 182 -2.58 22.04 13.60
C VAL A 182 -2.24 22.61 14.97
N ASP A 183 -2.67 23.83 15.22
CA ASP A 183 -2.57 24.52 16.51
C ASP A 183 -3.83 24.29 17.35
N ASP A 184 -5.02 24.32 16.73
CA ASP A 184 -6.31 24.14 17.40
C ASP A 184 -7.27 23.24 16.62
N VAL A 185 -8.04 22.43 17.35
CA VAL A 185 -9.14 21.61 16.79
C VAL A 185 -10.47 22.09 17.36
N ILE A 186 -11.26 22.76 16.52
CA ILE A 186 -12.59 23.23 16.91
C ILE A 186 -13.64 22.20 16.48
N ALA A 187 -14.13 21.43 17.45
CA ALA A 187 -15.25 20.51 17.22
C ALA A 187 -16.58 21.29 17.22
N ALA A 188 -17.25 21.37 16.07
CA ALA A 188 -18.60 21.89 16.01
C ALA A 188 -19.57 20.92 16.70
N LYS A 189 -20.41 21.41 17.62
CA LYS A 189 -21.56 20.63 18.11
C LYS A 189 -22.47 20.37 16.91
N GLY A 190 -22.79 19.10 16.67
CA GLY A 190 -23.75 18.72 15.64
C GLY A 190 -25.02 19.54 15.80
N LEU A 191 -25.55 20.05 14.68
CA LEU A 191 -26.85 20.71 14.66
C LEU A 191 -27.86 19.70 15.21
N GLU A 192 -28.27 19.87 16.47
CA GLU A 192 -29.45 19.21 16.98
C GLU A 192 -30.58 19.67 16.07
N LYS A 193 -31.09 18.77 15.23
CA LYS A 193 -32.33 19.02 14.50
C LYS A 193 -33.37 19.35 15.57
N GLU A 194 -33.77 20.61 15.66
CA GLU A 194 -34.91 21.03 16.47
C GLU A 194 -36.08 20.15 16.02
N LYS A 195 -36.46 19.20 16.88
CA LYS A 195 -37.74 18.52 16.74
C LYS A 195 -38.79 19.62 16.87
N GLU A 196 -39.46 19.94 15.78
CA GLU A 196 -40.62 20.83 15.75
C GLU A 196 -41.59 20.43 16.87
N LYS A 197 -41.53 21.17 17.98
CA LYS A 197 -42.56 21.16 19.00
C LYS A 197 -43.50 22.31 18.70
N GLY A 198 -44.66 21.96 18.16
CA GLY A 198 -45.88 22.71 18.39
C GLY A 198 -46.55 23.25 17.13
N LYS A 199 -47.66 22.58 16.74
CA LYS A 199 -48.99 23.20 16.72
C LYS A 199 -50.07 22.13 16.59
N GLU A 200 -50.46 21.55 17.72
CA GLU A 200 -51.86 21.18 17.93
C GLU A 200 -52.60 22.42 18.43
N LYS A 201 -53.70 22.77 17.75
CA LYS A 201 -55.02 23.19 18.28
C LYS A 201 -55.71 24.22 17.38
N GLY A 202 -56.94 23.88 17.01
CA GLY A 202 -57.92 24.69 16.28
C GLY A 202 -58.46 23.85 15.12
N GLY A 203 -59.43 22.96 15.32
CA GLY A 203 -60.77 23.26 15.82
C GLY A 203 -61.72 23.09 14.63
N GLU A 204 -62.18 21.87 14.39
CA GLU A 204 -63.20 21.56 13.37
C GLU A 204 -64.57 22.08 13.84
N PRO A 205 -65.30 22.83 13.01
CA PRO A 205 -66.74 22.91 13.08
C PRO A 205 -67.37 21.91 12.08
N GLU A 206 -68.17 20.99 12.62
CA GLU A 206 -69.00 20.07 11.85
C GLU A 206 -70.16 20.78 11.09
N MET A 207 -70.38 20.28 9.87
CA MET A 207 -71.66 19.99 9.20
C MET A 207 -72.50 21.13 8.55
N PRO A 208 -73.22 20.88 7.42
CA PRO A 208 -74.16 19.75 7.25
C PRO A 208 -74.19 19.00 5.90
N GLU A 209 -74.93 17.90 5.95
CA GLU A 209 -75.20 16.86 4.96
C GLU A 209 -75.82 17.33 3.63
N PHE A 210 -75.41 16.66 2.54
CA PHE A 210 -76.29 15.97 1.57
C PHE A 210 -75.56 14.75 1.01
#